data_AF-A0A2H0TC09-F1
#
_entry.id   AF-A0A2H0TC09-F1
#
_cell.length_a   1.000
_cell.length_b   1.000
_cell.length_c   1.000
_cell.angle_alpha   90.00
_cell.angle_beta   90.00
_cell.angle_gamma   90.00
#
_symmetry.space_group_name_H-M   'P 1'
#
loop_
_entity.id
_entity.type
_entity.pdbx_description
1 polymer ?
#
loop_
_entity_poly.entity_id
_entity_poly.type
_entity_poly.pdbx_seq_one_letter_code
_entity_poly.pdbx_strand_id
1 'polypeptide(L)'
;MPNNGSKGLKKIVTVLVLIILVALGVAGYGYYNGMQVQSYAKDGESMFNAVQGWGKGFDNSKDSKATKDQFSKIKNDSDKFLSQLNAKNAPSKAKELESNLKEYFTISKTLATDMEALANWAIGFEKIGKDMENIGSNASMNSPADIISAFKDMKTSVDAYVKELDTMQVPAVVSEQNKAMKDYLGQVSTILGSYIKALESNDLSSMVGIETDLASFLDKLNAMKSPEESINKVYKDKIDRADSLEKSIPGQISNLKSVTFAF
;
A
#
# COMPACT_ATOMS: atom_id res chain seq x y z
N MET A 1 -73.86 1.93 50.36
CA MET A 1 -73.49 2.40 49.00
C MET A 1 -72.07 1.94 48.71
N PRO A 2 -71.84 1.04 47.74
CA PRO A 2 -70.48 0.60 47.43
C PRO A 2 -69.70 1.74 46.76
N ASN A 3 -68.51 1.98 47.31
CA ASN A 3 -67.62 3.09 46.97
C ASN A 3 -67.02 2.89 45.55
N ASN A 4 -67.74 3.33 44.53
CA ASN A 4 -67.36 3.18 43.11
C ASN A 4 -66.13 4.04 42.71
N GLY A 5 -65.70 4.99 43.54
CA GLY A 5 -64.51 5.83 43.29
C GLY A 5 -63.18 5.06 43.33
N SER A 6 -63.11 3.97 44.11
CA SER A 6 -61.89 3.15 44.30
C SER A 6 -61.51 2.33 43.05
N LYS A 7 -62.49 1.88 42.26
CA LYS A 7 -62.25 1.04 41.07
C LYS A 7 -61.76 1.83 39.86
N GLY A 8 -62.17 3.09 39.71
CA GLY A 8 -61.69 3.98 38.65
C GLY A 8 -60.25 4.42 38.86
N LEU A 9 -59.91 4.80 40.10
CA LEU A 9 -58.55 5.23 40.46
C LEU A 9 -57.52 4.11 40.28
N LYS A 10 -57.84 2.87 40.68
CA LYS A 10 -56.97 1.71 40.47
C LYS A 10 -56.66 1.45 38.99
N LYS A 11 -57.66 1.56 38.11
CA LYS A 11 -57.46 1.40 36.65
C LYS A 11 -56.55 2.47 36.06
N ILE A 12 -56.71 3.73 36.48
CA ILE A 12 -55.87 4.85 36.02
C ILE A 12 -54.42 4.67 36.47
N VAL A 13 -54.20 4.27 37.73
CA VAL A 13 -52.85 4.00 38.26
C VAL A 13 -52.19 2.83 37.53
N THR A 14 -52.91 1.74 37.24
CA THR A 14 -52.36 0.60 36.48
C THR A 14 -51.96 0.99 35.05
N VAL A 15 -52.76 1.81 34.37
CA VAL A 15 -52.44 2.31 33.02
C VAL A 15 -51.20 3.21 33.05
N LEU A 16 -51.09 4.10 34.03
CA LEU A 16 -49.91 4.96 34.20
C LEU A 16 -48.63 4.15 34.46
N VAL A 17 -48.70 3.12 35.29
CA VAL A 17 -47.56 2.22 35.56
C VAL A 17 -47.13 1.48 34.29
N LEU A 18 -48.07 0.99 33.48
CA LEU A 18 -47.78 0.36 32.19
C LEU A 18 -47.10 1.32 31.20
N ILE A 19 -47.58 2.57 31.11
CA ILE A 19 -46.95 3.60 30.25
C ILE A 19 -45.52 3.89 30.72
N ILE A 20 -45.29 4.00 32.03
CA ILE A 20 -43.95 4.22 32.59
C ILE A 20 -43.03 3.03 32.31
N LEU A 21 -43.52 1.79 32.45
CA LEU A 21 -42.73 0.59 32.17
C LEU A 21 -42.36 0.49 30.68
N VAL A 22 -43.28 0.82 29.78
CA VAL A 22 -43.00 0.88 28.33
C VAL A 22 -42.01 2.00 28.03
N ALA A 23 -42.18 3.18 28.62
CA ALA A 23 -41.27 4.31 28.44
C ALA A 23 -39.84 4.00 28.96
N LEU A 24 -39.72 3.33 30.11
CA LEU A 24 -38.44 2.87 30.66
C LEU A 24 -37.82 1.76 29.81
N GLY A 25 -38.62 0.83 29.29
CA GLY A 25 -38.15 -0.21 28.37
C GLY A 25 -37.60 0.39 27.07
N VAL A 26 -38.33 1.32 26.47
CA VAL A 26 -37.90 2.05 25.26
C VAL A 26 -36.65 2.89 25.55
N ALA A 27 -36.62 3.64 26.65
CA ALA A 27 -35.46 4.45 27.04
C ALA A 27 -34.21 3.60 27.33
N GLY A 28 -34.36 2.46 28.03
CA GLY A 28 -33.27 1.53 28.30
C GLY A 28 -32.73 0.87 27.03
N TYR A 29 -33.62 0.48 26.11
CA TYR A 29 -33.23 -0.03 24.80
C TYR A 29 -32.49 1.02 23.96
N GLY A 30 -33.03 2.24 23.92
CA GLY A 30 -32.40 3.38 23.25
C GLY A 30 -31.02 3.71 23.80
N TYR A 31 -30.85 3.69 25.12
CA TYR A 31 -29.57 3.94 25.78
C TYR A 31 -28.54 2.86 25.46
N TYR A 32 -28.94 1.57 25.52
CA TYR A 32 -28.07 0.45 25.18
C TYR A 32 -27.55 0.52 23.74
N ASN A 33 -28.44 0.77 22.78
CA ASN A 33 -28.06 0.97 21.38
C ASN A 33 -27.17 2.21 21.21
N GLY A 34 -27.42 3.28 21.97
CA GLY A 34 -26.56 4.48 21.99
C GLY A 34 -25.12 4.14 22.40
N MET A 35 -24.94 3.36 23.46
CA MET A 35 -23.62 2.89 23.88
C MET A 35 -22.93 2.02 22.82
N GLN A 36 -23.68 1.15 22.12
CA GLN A 36 -23.10 0.36 21.03
C GLN A 36 -22.61 1.24 19.87
N VAL A 37 -23.37 2.27 19.49
CA VAL A 37 -22.98 3.25 18.47
C VAL A 37 -21.69 3.98 18.88
N GLN A 38 -21.62 4.44 20.13
CA GLN A 38 -20.42 5.11 20.64
C GLN A 38 -19.19 4.18 20.69
N SER A 39 -19.39 2.92 21.12
CA SER A 39 -18.32 1.92 21.16
C SER A 39 -17.80 1.65 19.75
N TYR A 40 -18.68 1.49 18.78
CA TYR A 40 -18.31 1.30 17.39
C TYR A 40 -17.53 2.49 16.83
N ALA A 41 -17.95 3.72 17.15
CA ALA A 41 -17.25 4.94 16.73
C ALA A 41 -15.86 5.07 17.35
N LYS A 42 -15.67 4.68 18.62
CA LYS A 42 -14.35 4.67 19.28
C LYS A 42 -13.43 3.63 18.64
N ASP A 43 -13.95 2.44 18.35
CA ASP A 43 -13.20 1.39 17.65
C ASP A 43 -12.78 1.88 16.25
N GLY A 44 -13.72 2.47 15.50
CA GLY A 44 -13.47 3.02 14.18
C GLY A 44 -12.42 4.13 14.17
N GLU A 45 -12.43 5.02 15.17
CA GLU A 45 -11.39 6.04 15.35
C GLU A 45 -10.01 5.44 15.58
N SER A 46 -9.91 4.44 16.45
CA SER A 46 -8.63 3.79 16.73
C SER A 46 -8.07 3.11 15.48
N MET A 47 -8.92 2.46 14.66
CA MET A 47 -8.51 1.85 13.41
C MET A 47 -8.11 2.90 12.38
N PHE A 48 -8.93 3.94 12.20
CA PHE A 48 -8.66 5.02 11.26
C PHE A 48 -7.33 5.72 11.57
N ASN A 49 -7.09 6.05 12.85
CA ASN A 49 -5.87 6.73 13.28
C ASN A 49 -4.60 5.91 13.08
N ALA A 50 -4.70 4.58 13.01
CA ALA A 50 -3.55 3.70 12.76
C ALA A 50 -3.12 3.69 11.28
N VAL A 51 -4.03 4.02 10.36
CA VAL A 51 -3.80 3.96 8.90
C VAL A 51 -3.75 5.34 8.25
N GLN A 52 -4.31 6.38 8.88
CA GLN A 52 -4.31 7.75 8.35
C GLN A 52 -2.91 8.26 8.01
N GLY A 53 -2.81 9.10 6.98
CA GLY A 53 -1.54 9.71 6.57
C GLY A 53 -0.64 8.77 5.78
N TRP A 54 -1.17 7.68 5.22
CA TRP A 54 -0.43 6.76 4.35
C TRP A 54 0.23 7.47 3.14
N GLY A 55 -0.37 8.56 2.63
CA GLY A 55 0.18 9.39 1.56
C GLY A 55 1.32 10.32 1.97
N LYS A 56 1.53 10.57 3.27
CA LYS A 56 2.60 11.45 3.77
C LYS A 56 3.99 10.81 3.74
N GLY A 57 4.07 9.50 3.46
CA GLY A 57 5.33 8.75 3.30
C GLY A 57 5.94 8.81 1.90
N PHE A 58 5.24 9.40 0.91
CA PHE A 58 5.78 9.62 -0.43
C PHE A 58 6.87 10.70 -0.46
N ASP A 59 6.87 11.56 0.55
CA ASP A 59 7.67 12.77 0.60
C ASP A 59 9.05 12.46 1.25
N ASN A 60 10.06 12.27 0.41
CA ASN A 60 11.50 12.45 0.72
C ASN A 60 12.31 11.38 1.47
N SER A 61 11.85 10.16 1.72
CA SER A 61 12.80 9.14 2.19
C SER A 61 13.66 8.65 1.02
N LYS A 62 14.94 9.04 1.00
CA LYS A 62 15.99 8.45 0.13
C LYS A 62 16.26 6.95 0.43
N ASP A 63 15.45 6.33 1.29
CA ASP A 63 15.61 4.96 1.76
C ASP A 63 14.39 4.14 1.33
N SER A 64 14.53 3.50 0.18
CA SER A 64 13.52 2.62 -0.42
C SER A 64 13.10 1.47 0.51
N LYS A 65 13.95 1.07 1.48
CA LYS A 65 13.61 0.04 2.47
C LYS A 65 12.65 0.58 3.55
N ALA A 66 12.90 1.77 4.07
CA ALA A 66 12.01 2.41 5.03
C ALA A 66 10.62 2.65 4.41
N THR A 67 10.59 3.10 3.15
CA THR A 67 9.36 3.26 2.37
C THR A 67 8.59 1.94 2.25
N LYS A 68 9.28 0.85 1.89
CA LYS A 68 8.68 -0.49 1.81
C LYS A 68 8.06 -0.92 3.13
N ASP A 69 8.79 -0.80 4.24
CA ASP A 69 8.33 -1.25 5.55
C ASP A 69 7.08 -0.48 6.00
N GLN A 70 7.03 0.82 5.71
CA GLN A 70 5.85 1.65 5.97
C GLN A 70 4.62 1.18 5.17
N PHE A 71 4.76 0.92 3.87
CA PHE A 71 3.66 0.43 3.05
C PHE A 71 3.23 -0.98 3.45
N SER A 72 4.18 -1.87 3.79
CA SER A 72 3.86 -3.21 4.29
C SER A 72 3.04 -3.15 5.58
N LYS A 73 3.38 -2.23 6.50
CA LYS A 73 2.60 -1.99 7.71
C LYS A 73 1.18 -1.51 7.39
N ILE A 74 1.03 -0.49 6.55
CA ILE A 74 -0.28 0.06 6.16
C ILE A 74 -1.17 -1.01 5.52
N LYS A 75 -0.60 -1.84 4.64
CA LYS A 75 -1.28 -2.97 4.02
C LYS A 75 -1.78 -3.96 5.07
N ASN A 76 -0.90 -4.39 5.97
CA ASN A 76 -1.24 -5.36 7.02
C ASN A 76 -2.29 -4.82 8.00
N ASP A 77 -2.16 -3.55 8.41
CA ASP A 77 -3.13 -2.89 9.29
C ASP A 77 -4.49 -2.74 8.59
N SER A 78 -4.50 -2.33 7.32
CA SER A 78 -5.73 -2.23 6.52
C SER A 78 -6.42 -3.59 6.37
N ASP A 79 -5.67 -4.66 6.11
CA ASP A 79 -6.21 -6.02 6.01
C ASP A 79 -6.81 -6.52 7.33
N LYS A 80 -6.10 -6.27 8.42
CA LYS A 80 -6.57 -6.59 9.78
C LYS A 80 -7.86 -5.84 10.09
N PHE A 81 -7.92 -4.53 9.83
CA PHE A 81 -9.09 -3.72 10.16
C PHE A 81 -10.28 -4.00 9.24
N LEU A 82 -10.08 -4.30 7.96
CA LEU A 82 -11.13 -4.82 7.08
C LEU A 82 -11.74 -6.11 7.63
N SER A 83 -10.91 -7.05 8.07
CA SER A 83 -11.37 -8.30 8.68
C SER A 83 -12.18 -8.03 9.96
N GLN A 84 -11.72 -7.10 10.80
CA GLN A 84 -12.44 -6.70 12.02
C GLN A 84 -13.79 -6.02 11.71
N LEU A 85 -13.85 -5.12 10.72
CA LEU A 85 -15.09 -4.47 10.29
C LEU A 85 -16.08 -5.44 9.64
N ASN A 86 -15.59 -6.47 8.94
CA ASN A 86 -16.46 -7.51 8.39
C ASN A 86 -17.00 -8.46 9.46
N ALA A 87 -16.25 -8.68 10.53
CA ALA A 87 -16.70 -9.49 11.67
C ALA A 87 -17.63 -8.73 12.63
N LYS A 88 -17.52 -7.39 12.71
CA LYS A 88 -18.37 -6.55 13.55
C LYS A 88 -19.55 -5.99 12.76
N ASN A 89 -20.77 -6.39 13.11
CA ASN A 89 -21.98 -5.76 12.58
C ASN A 89 -22.11 -4.33 13.13
N ALA A 90 -22.06 -3.32 12.26
CA ALA A 90 -22.33 -1.96 12.69
C ALA A 90 -23.82 -1.79 13.07
N PRO A 91 -24.13 -1.06 14.15
CA PRO A 91 -25.47 -0.57 14.41
C PRO A 91 -26.00 0.25 13.23
N SER A 92 -27.32 0.33 13.05
CA SER A 92 -27.95 1.04 11.92
C SER A 92 -27.43 2.47 11.73
N LYS A 93 -27.31 3.24 12.82
CA LYS A 93 -26.78 4.61 12.80
C LYS A 93 -25.30 4.71 12.42
N ALA A 94 -24.54 3.63 12.51
CA ALA A 94 -23.10 3.60 12.19
C ALA A 94 -22.80 2.96 10.82
N LYS A 95 -23.82 2.62 10.03
CA LYS A 95 -23.64 1.96 8.72
C LYS A 95 -22.86 2.80 7.70
N GLU A 96 -23.04 4.11 7.70
CA GLU A 96 -22.29 5.00 6.83
C GLU A 96 -20.80 5.04 7.21
N LEU A 97 -20.50 5.12 8.52
CA LEU A 97 -19.13 5.04 9.03
C LEU A 97 -18.49 3.69 8.68
N GLU A 98 -19.21 2.58 8.84
CA GLU A 98 -18.75 1.24 8.43
C GLU A 98 -18.38 1.22 6.94
N SER A 99 -19.27 1.73 6.08
CA SER A 99 -19.04 1.77 4.63
C SER A 99 -17.80 2.59 4.28
N ASN A 100 -17.68 3.79 4.86
CA ASN A 100 -16.56 4.70 4.59
C ASN A 100 -15.23 4.14 5.11
N LEU A 101 -15.21 3.51 6.29
CA LEU A 101 -14.02 2.86 6.81
C LEU A 101 -13.60 1.66 5.96
N LYS A 102 -14.57 0.83 5.51
CA LYS A 102 -14.29 -0.29 4.60
C LYS A 102 -13.73 0.20 3.27
N GLU A 103 -14.31 1.25 2.70
CA GLU A 103 -13.81 1.84 1.47
C GLU A 103 -12.40 2.41 1.68
N TYR A 104 -12.19 3.17 2.76
CA TYR A 104 -10.91 3.76 3.09
C TYR A 104 -9.81 2.70 3.23
N PHE A 105 -10.02 1.66 4.05
CA PHE A 105 -9.04 0.59 4.22
C PHE A 105 -8.84 -0.26 2.95
N THR A 106 -9.87 -0.41 2.11
CA THR A 106 -9.72 -1.08 0.81
C THR A 106 -8.80 -0.27 -0.10
N ILE A 107 -9.02 1.05 -0.19
CA ILE A 107 -8.18 1.95 -0.98
C ILE A 107 -6.76 1.96 -0.44
N SER A 108 -6.57 2.17 0.87
CA SER A 108 -5.25 2.17 1.52
C SER A 108 -4.52 0.86 1.31
N LYS A 109 -5.21 -0.30 1.41
CA LYS A 109 -4.60 -1.61 1.13
C LYS A 109 -4.13 -1.72 -0.32
N THR A 110 -4.97 -1.35 -1.29
CA THR A 110 -4.61 -1.41 -2.72
C THR A 110 -3.38 -0.55 -2.97
N LEU A 111 -3.43 0.72 -2.56
CA LEU A 111 -2.34 1.66 -2.77
C LEU A 111 -1.06 1.19 -2.06
N ALA A 112 -1.14 0.76 -0.80
CA ALA A 112 0.02 0.25 -0.09
C ALA A 112 0.60 -1.04 -0.71
N THR A 113 -0.23 -1.92 -1.25
CA THR A 113 0.24 -3.13 -1.96
C THR A 113 1.02 -2.74 -3.22
N ASP A 114 0.48 -1.82 -4.00
CA ASP A 114 1.12 -1.36 -5.24
C ASP A 114 2.40 -0.57 -4.92
N MET A 115 2.39 0.28 -3.89
CA MET A 115 3.58 1.03 -3.48
C MET A 115 4.66 0.16 -2.82
N GLU A 116 4.29 -0.88 -2.08
CA GLU A 116 5.23 -1.90 -1.57
C GLU A 116 5.91 -2.61 -2.74
N ALA A 117 5.17 -2.97 -3.78
CA ALA A 117 5.71 -3.58 -4.99
C ALA A 117 6.63 -2.61 -5.76
N LEU A 118 6.28 -1.33 -5.84
CA LEU A 118 7.14 -0.29 -6.41
C LEU A 118 8.43 -0.09 -5.62
N ALA A 119 8.36 -0.10 -4.28
CA ALA A 119 9.53 0.00 -3.43
C ALA A 119 10.43 -1.24 -3.59
N ASN A 120 9.86 -2.45 -3.71
CA ASN A 120 10.63 -3.66 -4.04
C ASN A 120 11.33 -3.54 -5.40
N TRP A 121 10.64 -2.99 -6.40
CA TRP A 121 11.21 -2.72 -7.71
C TRP A 121 12.37 -1.72 -7.64
N ALA A 122 12.20 -0.61 -6.91
CA ALA A 122 13.25 0.38 -6.69
C ALA A 122 14.47 -0.17 -5.93
N ILE A 123 14.26 -0.95 -4.86
CA ILE A 123 15.33 -1.63 -4.12
C ILE A 123 16.09 -2.57 -5.05
N GLY A 124 15.37 -3.34 -5.86
CA GLY A 124 15.95 -4.19 -6.88
C GLY A 124 16.85 -3.37 -7.79
N PHE A 125 16.35 -2.25 -8.33
CA PHE A 125 17.08 -1.39 -9.25
C PHE A 125 18.36 -0.81 -8.63
N GLU A 126 18.29 -0.29 -7.41
CA GLU A 126 19.46 0.20 -6.67
C GLU A 126 20.53 -0.88 -6.48
N LYS A 127 20.11 -2.12 -6.23
CA LYS A 127 21.02 -3.25 -6.10
C LYS A 127 21.77 -3.54 -7.40
N ILE A 128 21.08 -3.50 -8.55
CA ILE A 128 21.75 -3.62 -9.87
C ILE A 128 22.82 -2.55 -10.02
N GLY A 129 22.46 -1.29 -9.76
CA GLY A 129 23.36 -0.15 -9.94
C GLY A 129 24.64 -0.34 -9.14
N LYS A 130 24.50 -0.75 -7.86
CA LYS A 130 25.64 -1.06 -6.98
C LYS A 130 26.45 -2.25 -7.44
N ASP A 131 25.80 -3.33 -7.87
CA ASP A 131 26.50 -4.52 -8.39
C ASP A 131 27.28 -4.17 -9.67
N MET A 132 26.73 -3.32 -10.55
CA MET A 132 27.41 -2.82 -11.74
C MET A 132 28.57 -1.88 -11.40
N GLU A 133 28.41 -0.96 -10.44
CA GLU A 133 29.48 -0.06 -9.97
C GLU A 133 30.65 -0.83 -9.36
N ASN A 134 30.37 -1.84 -8.53
CA ASN A 134 31.38 -2.69 -7.89
C ASN A 134 32.25 -3.43 -8.93
N ILE A 135 31.69 -3.77 -10.08
CA ILE A 135 32.39 -4.45 -11.16
C ILE A 135 33.31 -3.48 -11.90
N GLY A 136 32.85 -2.25 -12.16
CA GLY A 136 33.67 -1.20 -12.78
C GLY A 136 34.79 -0.67 -11.87
N SER A 137 34.68 -0.86 -10.56
CA SER A 137 35.61 -0.35 -9.55
C SER A 137 36.59 -1.39 -9.00
N ASN A 138 36.47 -2.67 -9.38
CA ASN A 138 37.49 -3.69 -9.09
C ASN A 138 38.77 -3.42 -9.91
N ALA A 139 39.58 -2.51 -9.38
CA ALA A 139 40.84 -1.99 -9.91
C ALA A 139 42.02 -3.00 -9.91
N SER A 140 41.76 -4.30 -9.77
CA SER A 140 42.78 -5.36 -9.77
C SER A 140 42.84 -6.14 -11.09
N MET A 141 42.36 -5.56 -12.19
CA MET A 141 42.45 -6.14 -13.53
C MET A 141 43.88 -6.03 -14.07
N ASN A 142 44.78 -6.84 -13.54
CA ASN A 142 46.20 -6.85 -13.92
C ASN A 142 46.50 -7.78 -15.11
N SER A 143 45.52 -8.55 -15.58
CA SER A 143 45.66 -9.46 -16.72
C SER A 143 44.37 -9.59 -17.54
N PRO A 144 44.47 -9.98 -18.84
CA PRO A 144 43.29 -10.31 -19.66
C PRO A 144 42.38 -11.39 -19.06
N ALA A 145 42.94 -12.34 -18.31
CA ALA A 145 42.16 -13.38 -17.62
C ALA A 145 41.30 -12.79 -16.49
N ASP A 146 41.83 -11.82 -15.74
CA ASP A 146 41.09 -11.13 -14.68
C ASP A 146 39.95 -10.29 -15.27
N ILE A 147 40.22 -9.64 -16.42
CA ILE A 147 39.21 -8.88 -17.18
C ILE A 147 38.09 -9.82 -17.63
N ILE A 148 38.42 -10.95 -18.27
CA ILE A 148 37.43 -11.96 -18.72
C ILE A 148 36.60 -12.48 -17.54
N SER A 149 37.24 -12.77 -16.40
CA SER A 149 36.55 -13.26 -15.20
C SER A 149 35.54 -12.22 -14.69
N ALA A 150 35.95 -10.96 -14.58
CA ALA A 150 35.08 -9.88 -14.13
C ALA A 150 33.86 -9.68 -15.05
N PHE A 151 34.05 -9.77 -16.37
CA PHE A 151 32.94 -9.70 -17.32
C PHE A 151 32.00 -10.91 -17.22
N LYS A 152 32.52 -12.12 -16.93
CA LYS A 152 31.70 -13.32 -16.69
C LYS A 152 30.86 -13.19 -15.41
N ASP A 153 31.46 -12.65 -14.35
CA ASP A 153 30.75 -12.38 -13.10
C ASP A 153 29.67 -11.32 -13.32
N MET A 154 29.98 -10.25 -14.07
CA MET A 154 28.99 -9.24 -14.47
C MET A 154 27.82 -9.82 -15.23
N LYS A 155 28.11 -10.64 -16.24
CA LYS A 155 27.06 -11.29 -17.03
C LYS A 155 26.20 -12.18 -16.15
N THR A 156 26.80 -12.92 -15.23
CA THR A 156 26.08 -13.80 -14.28
C THR A 156 25.15 -12.99 -13.36
N SER A 157 25.61 -11.87 -12.82
CA SER A 157 24.80 -10.97 -11.99
C SER A 157 23.65 -10.35 -12.79
N VAL A 158 23.91 -9.88 -14.01
CA VAL A 158 22.88 -9.34 -14.91
C VAL A 158 21.84 -10.42 -15.26
N ASP A 159 22.28 -11.64 -15.61
CA ASP A 159 21.38 -12.76 -15.91
C ASP A 159 20.52 -13.17 -14.70
N ALA A 160 21.13 -13.23 -13.51
CA ALA A 160 20.40 -13.50 -12.27
C ALA A 160 19.35 -12.43 -12.01
N TYR A 161 19.68 -11.17 -12.28
CA TYR A 161 18.76 -10.06 -12.08
C TYR A 161 17.63 -10.00 -13.12
N VAL A 162 17.91 -10.27 -14.40
CA VAL A 162 16.87 -10.43 -15.42
C VAL A 162 15.86 -11.49 -15.01
N LYS A 163 16.31 -12.61 -14.44
CA LYS A 163 15.44 -13.65 -13.86
C LYS A 163 14.67 -13.15 -12.64
N GLU A 164 15.28 -12.33 -11.79
CA GLU A 164 14.60 -11.73 -10.63
C GLU A 164 13.46 -10.82 -11.08
N LEU A 165 13.68 -9.95 -12.09
CA LEU A 165 12.65 -9.10 -12.70
C LEU A 165 11.48 -9.90 -13.29
N ASP A 166 11.74 -11.11 -13.79
CA ASP A 166 10.71 -12.01 -14.32
C ASP A 166 9.78 -12.56 -13.24
N THR A 167 10.28 -12.66 -12.01
CA THR A 167 9.51 -13.16 -10.86
C THR A 167 8.90 -12.04 -10.04
N MET A 168 9.32 -10.79 -10.26
CA MET A 168 8.84 -9.65 -9.51
C MET A 168 7.40 -9.31 -9.90
N GLN A 169 6.51 -9.26 -8.91
CA GLN A 169 5.19 -8.67 -9.12
C GLN A 169 5.33 -7.16 -9.22
N VAL A 170 5.13 -6.64 -10.43
CA VAL A 170 5.14 -5.20 -10.70
C VAL A 170 3.72 -4.69 -10.94
N PRO A 171 3.33 -3.54 -10.34
CA PRO A 171 2.05 -2.93 -10.65
C PRO A 171 1.97 -2.56 -12.13
N ALA A 172 0.75 -2.57 -12.70
CA ALA A 172 0.52 -2.25 -14.10
C ALA A 172 1.10 -0.88 -14.51
N VAL A 173 1.11 0.09 -13.58
CA VAL A 173 1.65 1.43 -13.80
C VAL A 173 3.14 1.46 -14.16
N VAL A 174 3.89 0.42 -13.79
CA VAL A 174 5.32 0.28 -14.10
C VAL A 174 5.64 -0.97 -14.91
N SER A 175 4.64 -1.68 -15.45
CA SER A 175 4.90 -2.92 -16.21
C SER A 175 5.72 -2.65 -17.46
N GLU A 176 5.46 -1.55 -18.16
CA GLU A 176 6.23 -1.15 -19.35
C GLU A 176 7.67 -0.74 -19.00
N GLN A 177 7.88 -0.07 -17.85
CA GLN A 177 9.22 0.26 -17.37
C GLN A 177 9.98 -1.00 -16.92
N ASN A 178 9.29 -1.93 -16.25
CA ASN A 178 9.86 -3.22 -15.88
C ASN A 178 10.25 -4.04 -17.12
N LYS A 179 9.39 -4.05 -18.14
CA LYS A 179 9.66 -4.72 -19.42
C LYS A 179 10.83 -4.06 -20.15
N ALA A 180 10.84 -2.74 -20.26
CA ALA A 180 11.94 -2.01 -20.87
C ALA A 180 13.26 -2.28 -20.14
N MET A 181 13.25 -2.26 -18.80
CA MET A 181 14.42 -2.61 -17.98
C MET A 181 14.90 -4.03 -18.26
N LYS A 182 14.00 -5.01 -18.27
CA LYS A 182 14.32 -6.40 -18.58
C LYS A 182 14.95 -6.52 -19.97
N ASP A 183 14.36 -5.88 -20.97
CA ASP A 183 14.86 -5.88 -22.35
C ASP A 183 16.24 -5.23 -22.43
N TYR A 184 16.48 -4.15 -21.67
CA TYR A 184 17.78 -3.48 -21.62
C TYR A 184 18.85 -4.33 -20.93
N LEU A 185 18.55 -4.93 -19.77
CA LEU A 185 19.49 -5.81 -19.08
C LEU A 185 19.76 -7.10 -19.87
N GLY A 186 18.76 -7.62 -20.59
CA GLY A 186 18.95 -8.71 -21.54
C GLY A 186 19.91 -8.35 -22.68
N GLN A 187 19.83 -7.12 -23.20
CA GLN A 187 20.79 -6.59 -24.17
C GLN A 187 22.20 -6.49 -23.55
N VAL A 188 22.33 -5.99 -22.32
CA VAL A 188 23.62 -5.95 -21.60
C VAL A 188 24.23 -7.34 -21.48
N SER A 189 23.46 -8.32 -21.03
CA SER A 189 23.94 -9.70 -20.92
C SER A 189 24.47 -10.24 -22.27
N THR A 190 23.80 -9.87 -23.37
CA THR A 190 24.21 -10.23 -24.73
C THR A 190 25.50 -9.53 -25.15
N ILE A 191 25.63 -8.22 -24.86
CA ILE A 191 26.81 -7.41 -25.13
C ILE A 191 28.01 -7.95 -24.34
N LEU A 192 27.85 -8.19 -23.03
CA LEU A 192 28.87 -8.78 -22.17
C LEU A 192 29.31 -10.17 -22.67
N GLY A 193 28.36 -11.00 -23.07
CA GLY A 193 28.65 -12.31 -23.68
C GLY A 193 29.46 -12.21 -24.97
N SER A 194 29.22 -11.19 -25.78
CA SER A 194 29.98 -10.91 -27.00
C SER A 194 31.39 -10.40 -26.68
N TYR A 195 31.52 -9.57 -25.64
CA TYR A 195 32.81 -9.05 -25.18
C TYR A 195 33.71 -10.16 -24.64
N ILE A 196 33.15 -11.05 -23.81
CA ILE A 196 33.86 -12.22 -23.28
C ILE A 196 34.40 -13.09 -24.42
N LYS A 197 33.58 -13.37 -25.45
CA LYS A 197 34.01 -14.16 -26.61
C LYS A 197 35.11 -13.46 -27.42
N ALA A 198 35.02 -12.14 -27.59
CA ALA A 198 36.04 -11.36 -28.28
C ALA A 198 37.37 -11.39 -27.51
N LEU A 199 37.34 -11.25 -26.18
CA LEU A 199 38.51 -11.38 -25.31
C LEU A 199 39.12 -12.79 -25.35
N GLU A 200 38.30 -13.84 -25.28
CA GLU A 200 38.76 -15.24 -25.33
C GLU A 200 39.37 -15.62 -26.69
N SER A 201 38.91 -14.98 -27.78
CA SER A 201 39.43 -15.20 -29.13
C SER A 201 40.51 -14.21 -29.57
N ASN A 202 40.88 -13.26 -28.70
CA ASN A 202 41.83 -12.19 -28.98
C ASN A 202 41.44 -11.31 -30.20
N ASP A 203 40.14 -11.19 -30.48
CA ASP A 203 39.59 -10.37 -31.56
C ASP A 203 39.29 -8.94 -31.07
N LEU A 204 40.33 -8.11 -31.03
CA LEU A 204 40.27 -6.72 -30.59
C LEU A 204 39.41 -5.83 -31.51
N SER A 205 39.21 -6.22 -32.77
CA SER A 205 38.41 -5.43 -33.73
C SER A 205 36.93 -5.42 -33.37
N SER A 206 36.44 -6.52 -32.80
CA SER A 206 35.08 -6.67 -32.30
C SER A 206 34.84 -5.90 -30.98
N MET A 207 35.88 -5.49 -30.25
CA MET A 207 35.74 -4.81 -28.96
C MET A 207 35.30 -3.34 -29.06
N VAL A 208 35.72 -2.63 -30.10
CA VAL A 208 35.40 -1.20 -30.30
C VAL A 208 33.89 -0.97 -30.49
N GLY A 209 33.22 -1.89 -31.19
CA GLY A 209 31.76 -1.86 -31.34
C GLY A 209 31.04 -2.08 -30.01
N ILE A 210 31.59 -2.93 -29.16
CA ILE A 210 30.99 -3.31 -27.88
C ILE A 210 31.08 -2.19 -26.84
N GLU A 211 32.18 -1.43 -26.80
CA GLU A 211 32.29 -0.24 -25.93
C GLU A 211 31.24 0.82 -26.29
N THR A 212 30.99 1.01 -27.58
CA THR A 212 29.97 1.95 -28.09
C THR A 212 28.56 1.48 -27.70
N ASP A 213 28.29 0.18 -27.82
CA ASP A 213 27.01 -0.41 -27.43
C ASP A 213 26.77 -0.31 -25.91
N LEU A 214 27.82 -0.50 -25.10
CA LEU A 214 27.74 -0.38 -23.64
C LEU A 214 27.50 1.07 -23.19
N ALA A 215 28.18 2.05 -23.82
CA ALA A 215 27.97 3.47 -23.54
C ALA A 215 26.55 3.91 -23.92
N SER A 216 26.06 3.54 -25.11
CA SER A 216 24.69 3.83 -25.53
C SER A 216 23.64 3.21 -24.61
N PHE A 217 23.95 2.05 -24.02
CA PHE A 217 23.10 1.43 -23.00
C PHE A 217 23.07 2.24 -21.70
N LEU A 218 24.22 2.68 -21.18
CA LEU A 218 24.26 3.49 -19.96
C LEU A 218 23.46 4.78 -20.11
N ASP A 219 23.51 5.40 -21.30
CA ASP A 219 22.67 6.56 -21.62
C ASP A 219 21.17 6.21 -21.60
N LYS A 220 20.76 5.06 -22.15
CA LYS A 220 19.36 4.61 -22.10
C LYS A 220 18.90 4.29 -20.68
N LEU A 221 19.77 3.73 -19.85
CA LEU A 221 19.48 3.42 -18.45
C LEU A 221 19.33 4.71 -17.63
N ASN A 222 20.22 5.68 -17.83
CA ASN A 222 20.13 7.01 -17.22
C ASN A 222 18.91 7.81 -17.71
N ALA A 223 18.46 7.57 -18.95
CA ALA A 223 17.28 8.21 -19.52
C ALA A 223 15.94 7.58 -19.10
N MET A 224 15.95 6.43 -18.39
CA MET A 224 14.72 5.85 -17.86
C MET A 224 14.14 6.77 -16.78
N LYS A 225 13.02 7.42 -17.13
CA LYS A 225 12.30 8.31 -16.23
C LYS A 225 11.74 7.57 -15.02
N SER A 226 11.79 8.24 -13.87
CA SER A 226 11.07 7.82 -12.65
C SER A 226 9.59 7.56 -12.97
N PRO A 227 8.98 6.50 -12.42
CA PRO A 227 7.57 6.20 -12.62
C PRO A 227 6.60 7.16 -11.92
N GLU A 228 7.09 8.16 -11.20
CA GLU A 228 6.32 9.08 -10.36
C GLU A 228 5.16 9.79 -11.11
N GLU A 229 5.39 10.27 -12.34
CA GLU A 229 4.32 10.89 -13.16
C GLU A 229 3.21 9.89 -13.51
N SER A 230 3.57 8.63 -13.80
CA SER A 230 2.62 7.57 -14.13
C SER A 230 1.83 7.13 -12.89
N ILE A 231 2.49 7.07 -11.72
CA ILE A 231 1.89 6.74 -10.43
C ILE A 231 0.79 7.74 -10.07
N ASN A 232 1.10 9.03 -10.08
CA ASN A 232 0.13 10.06 -9.73
C ASN A 232 -1.06 10.08 -10.69
N LYS A 233 -0.84 9.81 -11.98
CA LYS A 233 -1.92 9.74 -12.98
C LYS A 233 -2.82 8.51 -12.78
N VAL A 234 -2.24 7.34 -12.50
CA VAL A 234 -3.01 6.08 -12.37
C VAL A 234 -3.79 6.02 -11.06
N TYR A 235 -3.22 6.54 -9.98
CA TYR A 235 -3.85 6.46 -8.65
C TYR A 235 -4.62 7.71 -8.24
N LYS A 236 -4.68 8.74 -9.09
CA LYS A 236 -5.32 10.02 -8.76
C LYS A 236 -6.69 9.87 -8.13
N ASP A 237 -7.59 9.12 -8.77
CA ASP A 237 -8.96 8.97 -8.28
C ASP A 237 -9.02 8.27 -6.92
N LYS A 238 -8.14 7.29 -6.69
CA LYS A 238 -8.03 6.58 -5.41
C LYS A 238 -7.44 7.47 -4.32
N ILE A 239 -6.43 8.26 -4.65
CA ILE A 239 -5.80 9.25 -3.75
C ILE A 239 -6.85 10.31 -3.37
N ASP A 240 -7.49 10.93 -4.36
CA ASP A 240 -8.51 11.96 -4.16
C ASP A 240 -9.69 11.42 -3.31
N ARG A 241 -10.08 10.15 -3.53
CA ARG A 241 -11.11 9.48 -2.71
C ARG A 241 -10.64 9.20 -1.29
N ALA A 242 -9.42 8.70 -1.10
CA ALA A 242 -8.85 8.49 0.23
C ALA A 242 -8.76 9.80 1.01
N ASP A 243 -8.30 10.88 0.39
CA ASP A 243 -8.21 12.23 0.98
C ASP A 243 -9.59 12.78 1.35
N SER A 244 -10.61 12.54 0.51
CA SER A 244 -11.98 12.88 0.84
C SER A 244 -12.49 12.12 2.05
N LEU A 245 -12.17 10.82 2.16
CA LEU A 245 -12.56 9.98 3.29
C LEU A 245 -11.82 10.38 4.58
N GLU A 246 -10.53 10.72 4.48
CA GLU A 246 -9.75 11.22 5.62
C GLU A 246 -10.36 12.49 6.23
N LYS A 247 -10.96 13.34 5.40
CA LYS A 247 -11.66 14.56 5.86
C LYS A 247 -13.04 14.28 6.45
N SER A 248 -13.78 13.30 5.93
CA SER A 248 -15.17 13.06 6.34
C SER A 248 -15.30 12.14 7.55
N ILE A 249 -14.45 11.11 7.67
CA ILE A 249 -14.54 10.08 8.72
C ILE A 249 -14.45 10.68 10.15
N PRO A 250 -13.54 11.64 10.46
CA PRO A 250 -13.47 12.25 11.79
C PRO A 250 -14.79 12.93 12.21
N GLY A 251 -15.47 13.59 11.28
CA GLY A 251 -16.77 14.21 11.54
C GLY A 251 -17.85 13.17 11.85
N GLN A 252 -17.88 12.06 11.10
CA GLN A 252 -18.80 10.95 11.35
C GLN A 252 -18.56 10.29 12.72
N ILE A 253 -17.29 10.05 13.08
CA ILE A 253 -16.91 9.53 14.40
C ILE A 253 -17.39 10.47 15.51
N SER A 254 -17.12 11.77 15.40
CA SER A 254 -17.51 12.76 16.40
C SER A 254 -19.04 12.77 16.60
N ASN A 255 -19.80 12.77 15.51
CA ASN A 255 -21.26 12.73 15.55
C ASN A 255 -21.78 11.48 16.27
N LEU A 256 -21.25 10.29 15.95
CA LEU A 256 -21.68 9.04 16.56
C LEU A 256 -21.28 8.91 18.04
N LYS A 257 -20.15 9.50 18.45
CA LYS A 257 -19.77 9.57 19.86
C LYS A 257 -20.71 10.42 20.71
N SER A 258 -21.44 11.35 20.10
CA SER A 258 -22.42 12.19 20.78
C SER A 258 -23.80 11.54 20.96
N VAL A 259 -24.03 10.37 20.35
CA VAL A 259 -25.33 9.67 20.40
C VAL A 259 -25.53 9.03 21.77
N THR A 260 -26.39 9.63 22.60
CA THR A 260 -26.77 9.08 23.92
C THR A 260 -27.91 8.06 23.82
N PHE A 261 -28.82 8.22 22.86
CA PHE A 261 -29.94 7.30 22.61
C PHE A 261 -30.07 6.96 21.11
N ALA A 262 -30.23 5.68 20.80
CA ALA A 262 -30.48 5.17 19.46
C ALA A 262 -31.71 4.25 19.45
N PHE A 263 -32.83 4.81 18.98
CA PHE A 263 -34.07 4.07 18.72
C PHE A 263 -34.08 3.58 17.28
#